data_AF-A0A822E6V4-F1
#
_entry.id   AF-A0A822E6V4-F1
#
_cell.length_a   1.000
_cell.length_b   1.000
_cell.length_c   1.000
_cell.angle_alpha   90.00
_cell.angle_beta   90.00
_cell.angle_gamma   90.00
#
_symmetry.space_group_name_H-M   'P 1'
#
loop_
_entity.id
_entity.type
_entity.pdbx_description
1 polymer ?
#
loop_
_entity_poly.entity_id
_entity_poly.type
_entity_poly.pdbx_seq_one_letter_code
_entity_poly.pdbx_strand_id
1 'polypeptide(L)'
;KSNGTVSPPTIDSSMSETKTDICSPDNNTLDTSEDHQQTSSVTSPVHFSTQSRLNGNNLSINSTVDQLISRLVDYIRKQNIDNDIDFDLIANQVFKHLTDNDTRKNKTQLLIESYQYYLKAIIESQSVIDSMESSETSFCSNFSSSQVSVNKSDENIIFENCSGANIEVIRTAFNLHKQGLMMPWIFQCLYKHEITFPVTIEPEMCNTIPGVCEFFRPIRKYLYSILFDNNTIIREQVYNSEHGSYLTEIICEQLLLKHTIEQLWFGTSPDEDRQIRMKTFLQSLYYCDLPKIYTISHNYLIFICILRYIYMEFFRYSSTSAILHIYELMAFISQAVLITELQPKPLMNIQSTNFLNQYDHIQIINYETRPIQLAHLFMRGFETILFANEVCGAPIHPKYCCPSHFFNGKLFHQKYLQAQYYQQNQDLMIILCDGNVHFAQIGSHLLDIILDRAPSDYVHHT
;
A
#
# COMPACT_ATOMS: atom_id res chain seq x y z
N LYS A 1 45.80 29.27 44.56
CA LYS A 1 44.74 30.22 44.98
C LYS A 1 43.42 29.63 44.45
N SER A 2 42.85 28.66 45.18
CA SER A 2 41.79 28.84 46.20
C SER A 2 40.41 28.92 45.54
N ASN A 3 39.69 27.80 45.40
CA ASN A 3 38.81 27.14 46.40
C ASN A 3 37.51 27.90 46.65
N GLY A 4 36.36 27.21 46.56
CA GLY A 4 35.03 27.81 46.74
C GLY A 4 33.85 26.84 46.58
N THR A 5 33.88 25.69 47.25
CA THR A 5 32.73 24.78 47.43
C THR A 5 31.76 25.32 48.49
N VAL A 6 30.45 25.37 48.23
CA VAL A 6 29.38 25.19 49.25
C VAL A 6 28.10 24.63 48.60
N SER A 7 27.50 23.64 49.25
CA SER A 7 26.09 23.24 49.15
C SER A 7 25.55 23.08 50.60
N PRO A 8 24.29 22.66 50.78
CA PRO A 8 23.05 23.43 50.79
C PRO A 8 22.60 23.78 52.25
N PRO A 9 21.34 24.19 52.49
CA PRO A 9 20.72 24.09 53.82
C PRO A 9 19.61 23.01 53.91
N THR A 10 19.60 22.31 55.06
CA THR A 10 18.61 21.35 55.59
C THR A 10 17.31 22.03 56.04
N ILE A 11 16.12 21.44 55.87
CA ILE A 11 15.41 20.49 56.76
C ILE A 11 15.27 20.96 58.22
N ASP A 12 14.02 21.22 58.64
CA ASP A 12 13.39 20.88 59.93
C ASP A 12 11.90 21.34 59.93
N SER A 13 11.00 20.93 60.83
CA SER A 13 10.52 19.58 61.22
C SER A 13 9.31 19.72 62.18
N SER A 14 8.22 18.94 62.00
CA SER A 14 7.14 18.64 62.99
C SER A 14 6.07 17.77 62.29
N MET A 15 5.74 16.56 62.75
CA MET A 15 4.81 16.20 63.85
C MET A 15 3.35 16.64 63.62
N SER A 16 2.29 15.83 63.85
CA SER A 16 2.13 14.37 64.06
C SER A 16 0.62 14.06 64.24
N GLU A 17 0.18 12.79 64.05
CA GLU A 17 -1.14 12.25 64.50
C GLU A 17 -2.42 12.78 63.78
N THR A 18 -3.56 12.07 63.64
CA THR A 18 -3.95 10.64 63.74
C THR A 18 -5.30 10.40 63.00
N LYS A 19 -5.62 9.12 62.70
CA LYS A 19 -6.98 8.49 62.69
C LYS A 19 -8.05 8.95 61.68
N THR A 20 -8.42 8.11 60.70
CA THR A 20 -9.49 7.06 60.66
C THR A 20 -10.93 7.57 60.49
N ASP A 21 -11.55 7.18 59.37
CA ASP A 21 -12.89 6.55 59.23
C ASP A 21 -12.94 6.05 57.75
N ILE A 22 -13.15 4.79 57.38
CA ILE A 22 -14.22 3.82 57.70
C ILE A 22 -15.59 4.25 57.16
N CYS A 23 -15.96 3.69 56.00
CA CYS A 23 -17.22 2.97 55.89
C CYS A 23 -17.15 1.92 54.76
N SER A 24 -17.45 0.68 55.12
CA SER A 24 -17.41 -0.52 54.27
C SER A 24 -18.80 -0.81 53.66
N PRO A 25 -18.95 -1.78 52.73
CA PRO A 25 -20.25 -2.11 52.16
C PRO A 25 -21.03 -3.09 53.04
N ASP A 26 -22.35 -3.08 52.87
CA ASP A 26 -23.29 -4.11 53.27
C ASP A 26 -24.20 -4.44 52.07
N ASN A 27 -24.79 -5.62 51.90
CA ASN A 27 -24.53 -7.01 52.28
C ASN A 27 -25.79 -7.81 51.87
N ASN A 28 -25.71 -9.15 51.90
CA ASN A 28 -26.85 -10.09 51.81
C ASN A 28 -27.48 -10.25 50.40
N THR A 29 -27.83 -11.45 49.93
CA THR A 29 -27.84 -12.78 50.57
C THR A 29 -27.76 -13.90 49.52
N LEU A 30 -27.13 -15.02 49.90
CA LEU A 30 -27.59 -16.43 49.79
C LEU A 30 -28.94 -16.68 49.04
N ASP A 31 -29.16 -17.80 48.33
CA ASP A 31 -28.75 -19.16 48.68
C ASP A 31 -28.85 -20.18 47.50
N THR A 32 -27.90 -21.13 47.47
CA THR A 32 -27.93 -22.59 47.17
C THR A 32 -28.64 -23.31 46.00
N SER A 33 -28.13 -24.55 45.78
CA SER A 33 -28.62 -25.75 45.06
C SER A 33 -28.77 -25.69 43.52
N GLU A 34 -28.67 -26.80 42.79
CA GLU A 34 -27.84 -28.02 42.79
C GLU A 34 -28.30 -28.85 41.56
N ASP A 35 -27.34 -29.50 40.91
CA ASP A 35 -27.48 -30.80 40.22
C ASP A 35 -28.20 -31.05 38.86
N HIS A 36 -27.63 -32.08 38.18
CA HIS A 36 -28.22 -32.96 37.14
C HIS A 36 -28.52 -32.41 35.71
N GLN A 37 -28.47 -33.19 34.62
CA GLN A 37 -27.61 -34.33 34.22
C GLN A 37 -27.83 -34.63 32.71
N GLN A 38 -26.77 -35.06 31.99
CA GLN A 38 -26.76 -36.07 30.89
C GLN A 38 -27.68 -36.02 29.63
N THR A 39 -27.04 -36.30 28.47
CA THR A 39 -27.53 -37.11 27.30
C THR A 39 -28.64 -36.53 26.38
N SER A 40 -28.78 -36.89 25.08
CA SER A 40 -28.05 -37.81 24.16
C SER A 40 -28.30 -37.46 22.67
N SER A 41 -27.57 -38.14 21.77
CA SER A 41 -27.58 -38.07 20.29
C SER A 41 -28.62 -38.94 19.57
N VAL A 42 -29.17 -38.51 18.42
CA VAL A 42 -29.78 -39.28 17.29
C VAL A 42 -29.90 -38.31 16.06
N THR A 43 -29.22 -38.39 14.91
CA THR A 43 -29.29 -39.30 13.71
C THR A 43 -30.63 -39.33 12.93
N SER A 44 -30.74 -39.10 11.60
CA SER A 44 -29.74 -38.64 10.60
C SER A 44 -30.26 -37.68 9.48
N PRO A 45 -30.83 -38.06 8.31
CA PRO A 45 -30.57 -37.30 7.07
C PRO A 45 -31.79 -36.74 6.31
N VAL A 46 -31.61 -35.63 5.58
CA VAL A 46 -32.59 -35.17 4.56
C VAL A 46 -31.86 -34.79 3.26
N HIS A 47 -32.37 -35.32 2.14
CA HIS A 47 -31.93 -35.03 0.79
C HIS A 47 -32.03 -33.54 0.45
N PHE A 48 -30.98 -32.95 -0.13
CA PHE A 48 -31.12 -31.74 -0.93
C PHE A 48 -31.73 -32.10 -2.29
N SER A 49 -33.04 -31.87 -2.42
CA SER A 49 -33.69 -31.79 -3.72
C SER A 49 -33.34 -30.47 -4.42
N THR A 50 -33.15 -30.55 -5.73
CA THR A 50 -32.82 -29.42 -6.60
C THR A 50 -34.00 -28.46 -6.79
N GLN A 51 -33.69 -27.23 -7.25
CA GLN A 51 -34.61 -26.14 -7.63
C GLN A 51 -35.07 -25.18 -6.51
N SER A 52 -34.22 -24.18 -6.20
CA SER A 52 -34.68 -22.87 -5.73
C SER A 52 -34.58 -21.85 -6.86
N ARG A 53 -35.73 -21.50 -7.48
CA ARG A 53 -35.83 -20.31 -8.33
C ARG A 53 -35.64 -19.07 -7.46
N LEU A 54 -34.62 -18.26 -7.73
CA LEU A 54 -34.40 -17.00 -7.00
C LEU A 54 -35.43 -15.95 -7.45
N ASN A 55 -36.37 -15.62 -6.57
CA ASN A 55 -37.36 -14.55 -6.78
C ASN A 55 -36.70 -13.17 -6.64
N GLY A 56 -36.74 -12.36 -7.70
CA GLY A 56 -36.14 -11.00 -7.77
C GLY A 56 -36.83 -9.90 -6.95
N ASN A 57 -37.57 -10.23 -5.89
CA ASN A 57 -38.39 -9.27 -5.14
C ASN A 57 -37.67 -8.59 -3.96
N ASN A 58 -36.46 -9.04 -3.57
CA ASN A 58 -35.74 -8.52 -2.39
C ASN A 58 -34.68 -7.43 -2.70
N LEU A 59 -34.98 -6.52 -3.62
CA LEU A 59 -34.31 -5.22 -3.72
C LEU A 59 -34.99 -4.25 -2.75
N SER A 60 -34.45 -4.15 -1.52
CA SER A 60 -34.86 -3.13 -0.56
C SER A 60 -34.27 -1.76 -0.92
N ILE A 61 -35.10 -0.72 -0.81
CA ILE A 61 -34.82 0.64 -1.31
C ILE A 61 -33.76 1.38 -0.45
N ASN A 62 -33.37 0.83 0.70
CA ASN A 62 -32.42 1.43 1.65
C ASN A 62 -30.95 1.00 1.44
N SER A 63 -30.58 0.50 0.26
CA SER A 63 -29.18 0.17 -0.05
C SER A 63 -28.40 1.42 -0.48
N THR A 64 -27.14 1.55 -0.03
CA THR A 64 -26.27 2.65 -0.46
C THR A 64 -25.95 2.53 -1.96
N VAL A 65 -25.55 3.64 -2.59
CA VAL A 65 -25.20 3.68 -4.02
C VAL A 65 -24.17 2.59 -4.37
N ASP A 66 -23.16 2.38 -3.53
CA ASP A 66 -22.12 1.36 -3.74
C ASP A 66 -22.64 -0.08 -3.64
N GLN A 67 -23.61 -0.34 -2.75
CA GLN A 67 -24.27 -1.65 -2.65
C GLN A 67 -25.15 -1.92 -3.88
N LEU A 68 -25.76 -0.87 -4.44
CA LEU A 68 -26.58 -0.94 -5.64
C LEU A 68 -25.69 -1.20 -6.88
N ILE A 69 -24.57 -0.47 -7.01
CA ILE A 69 -23.55 -0.69 -8.05
C ILE A 69 -22.99 -2.11 -7.95
N SER A 70 -22.56 -2.55 -6.77
CA SER A 70 -21.97 -3.88 -6.56
C SER A 70 -22.95 -5.00 -6.96
N ARG A 71 -24.23 -4.87 -6.61
CA ARG A 71 -25.27 -5.84 -7.01
C ARG A 71 -25.60 -5.81 -8.49
N LEU A 72 -25.53 -4.65 -9.14
CA LEU A 72 -25.69 -4.51 -10.59
C LEU A 72 -24.52 -5.20 -11.32
N VAL A 73 -23.30 -4.95 -10.87
CA VAL A 73 -22.08 -5.59 -11.40
C VAL A 73 -22.12 -7.11 -11.20
N ASP A 74 -22.51 -7.60 -10.03
CA ASP A 74 -22.63 -9.05 -9.76
C ASP A 74 -23.80 -9.71 -10.51
N TYR A 75 -24.88 -8.98 -10.80
CA TYR A 75 -25.95 -9.46 -11.67
C TYR A 75 -25.46 -9.59 -13.11
N ILE A 76 -24.78 -8.56 -13.63
CA ILE A 76 -24.19 -8.54 -14.98
C ILE A 76 -23.17 -9.67 -15.15
N ARG A 77 -22.25 -9.87 -14.19
CA ARG A 77 -21.26 -10.97 -14.21
C ARG A 77 -21.88 -12.38 -14.18
N LYS A 78 -23.11 -12.53 -13.66
CA LYS A 78 -23.80 -13.83 -13.56
C LYS A 78 -24.61 -14.18 -14.80
N GLN A 79 -24.87 -13.22 -15.67
CA GLN A 79 -25.26 -13.53 -17.05
C GLN A 79 -23.97 -13.89 -17.79
N ASN A 80 -23.92 -15.06 -18.43
CA ASN A 80 -22.82 -15.39 -19.32
C ASN A 80 -22.68 -14.28 -20.37
N ILE A 81 -21.45 -13.87 -20.66
CA ILE A 81 -21.13 -12.77 -21.58
C ILE A 81 -21.26 -13.27 -23.03
N ASP A 82 -22.47 -13.65 -23.40
CA ASP A 82 -22.97 -13.56 -24.77
C ASP A 82 -23.65 -12.18 -24.93
N ASN A 83 -23.52 -11.56 -26.10
CA ASN A 83 -23.73 -10.11 -26.32
C ASN A 83 -25.18 -9.59 -26.22
N ASP A 84 -26.09 -10.31 -25.55
CA ASP A 84 -27.55 -10.06 -25.55
C ASP A 84 -28.05 -9.69 -24.14
N ILE A 85 -27.48 -8.62 -23.56
CA ILE A 85 -27.96 -8.05 -22.29
C ILE A 85 -29.22 -7.22 -22.56
N ASP A 86 -30.37 -7.72 -22.13
CA ASP A 86 -31.65 -6.99 -22.15
C ASP A 86 -31.66 -5.89 -21.08
N PHE A 87 -31.14 -4.71 -21.45
CA PHE A 87 -31.13 -3.52 -20.59
C PHE A 87 -32.52 -3.00 -20.25
N ASP A 88 -33.53 -3.22 -21.10
CA ASP A 88 -34.91 -2.81 -20.82
C ASP A 88 -35.50 -3.67 -19.69
N LEU A 89 -35.24 -4.98 -19.68
CA LEU A 89 -35.65 -5.87 -18.59
C LEU A 89 -34.95 -5.50 -17.27
N ILE A 90 -33.64 -5.23 -17.30
CA ILE A 90 -32.88 -4.79 -16.11
C ILE A 90 -33.42 -3.44 -15.61
N ALA A 91 -33.59 -2.46 -16.49
CA ALA A 91 -34.05 -1.13 -16.12
C ALA A 91 -35.50 -1.13 -15.61
N ASN A 92 -36.38 -1.96 -16.17
CA ASN A 92 -37.73 -2.14 -15.64
C ASN A 92 -37.74 -2.77 -14.23
N GLN A 93 -36.74 -3.57 -13.86
CA GLN A 93 -36.60 -4.10 -12.49
C GLN A 93 -35.99 -3.08 -11.53
N VAL A 94 -34.90 -2.40 -11.94
CA VAL A 94 -34.18 -1.42 -11.10
C VAL A 94 -35.01 -0.14 -10.90
N PHE A 95 -35.68 0.34 -11.94
CA PHE A 95 -36.46 1.58 -11.93
C PHE A 95 -37.97 1.36 -11.79
N LYS A 96 -38.41 0.17 -11.32
CA LYS A 96 -39.84 -0.18 -11.11
C LYS A 96 -40.62 0.81 -10.24
N HIS A 97 -39.92 1.56 -9.40
CA HIS A 97 -40.49 2.55 -8.48
C HIS A 97 -40.73 3.93 -9.12
N LEU A 98 -40.19 4.19 -10.31
CA LEU A 98 -40.42 5.45 -11.03
C LEU A 98 -41.75 5.37 -11.77
N THR A 99 -42.69 6.23 -11.39
CA THR A 99 -44.02 6.31 -12.03
C THR A 99 -44.00 7.04 -13.37
N ASP A 100 -43.04 7.94 -13.58
CA ASP A 100 -42.82 8.62 -14.86
C ASP A 100 -42.00 7.76 -15.84
N ASN A 101 -42.56 7.56 -17.04
CA ASN A 101 -41.95 6.76 -18.09
C ASN A 101 -40.78 7.46 -18.78
N ASP A 102 -40.81 8.79 -18.90
CA ASP A 102 -39.74 9.52 -19.60
C ASP A 102 -38.47 9.61 -18.73
N THR A 103 -38.64 9.88 -17.43
CA THR A 103 -37.55 9.73 -16.44
C THR A 103 -37.02 8.29 -16.40
N ARG A 104 -37.87 7.27 -16.54
CA ARG A 104 -37.41 5.87 -16.59
C ARG A 104 -36.52 5.64 -17.81
N LYS A 105 -36.97 6.01 -19.02
CA LYS A 105 -36.19 5.89 -20.25
C LYS A 105 -34.84 6.62 -20.16
N ASN A 106 -34.82 7.85 -19.67
CA ASN A 106 -33.59 8.62 -19.53
C ASN A 106 -32.59 7.93 -18.58
N LYS A 107 -33.06 7.31 -17.48
CA LYS A 107 -32.20 6.53 -16.59
C LYS A 107 -31.78 5.18 -17.17
N THR A 108 -32.61 4.54 -18.00
CA THR A 108 -32.22 3.35 -18.78
C THR A 108 -31.06 3.69 -19.73
N GLN A 109 -31.16 4.80 -20.46
CA GLN A 109 -30.13 5.25 -21.38
C GLN A 109 -28.79 5.53 -20.64
N LEU A 110 -28.84 6.25 -19.52
CA LEU A 110 -27.65 6.51 -18.69
C LEU A 110 -27.03 5.22 -18.12
N LEU A 111 -27.83 4.18 -17.81
CA LEU A 111 -27.32 2.87 -17.38
C LEU A 111 -26.56 2.16 -18.51
N ILE A 112 -27.08 2.21 -19.74
CA ILE A 112 -26.44 1.65 -20.95
C ILE A 112 -25.11 2.37 -21.21
N GLU A 113 -25.11 3.71 -21.21
CA GLU A 113 -23.91 4.53 -21.44
C GLU A 113 -22.83 4.29 -20.37
N SER A 114 -23.23 4.18 -19.09
CA SER A 114 -22.32 3.87 -17.98
C SER A 114 -21.70 2.47 -18.13
N TYR A 115 -22.49 1.49 -18.56
CA TYR A 115 -22.01 0.13 -18.82
C TYR A 115 -21.01 0.07 -19.99
N GLN A 116 -21.31 0.75 -21.10
CA GLN A 116 -20.42 0.85 -22.25
C GLN A 116 -19.10 1.55 -21.90
N TYR A 117 -19.15 2.63 -21.12
CA TYR A 117 -17.95 3.30 -20.59
C TYR A 117 -17.09 2.36 -19.76
N TYR A 118 -17.70 1.59 -18.84
CA TYR A 118 -16.97 0.66 -17.97
C TYR A 118 -16.37 -0.52 -18.73
N LEU A 119 -17.11 -1.14 -19.67
CA LEU A 119 -16.57 -2.17 -20.56
C LEU A 119 -15.38 -1.66 -21.37
N LYS A 120 -15.50 -0.46 -21.95
CA LYS A 120 -14.43 0.15 -22.73
C LYS A 120 -13.17 0.34 -21.88
N ALA A 121 -13.31 0.88 -20.67
CA ALA A 121 -12.19 1.04 -19.75
C ALA A 121 -11.52 -0.29 -19.38
N ILE A 122 -12.30 -1.38 -19.17
CA ILE A 122 -11.75 -2.72 -18.93
C ILE A 122 -10.95 -3.22 -20.14
N ILE A 123 -11.54 -3.19 -21.33
CA ILE A 123 -10.91 -3.70 -22.56
C ILE A 123 -9.63 -2.91 -22.88
N GLU A 124 -9.68 -1.58 -22.76
CA GLU A 124 -8.52 -0.71 -22.94
C GLU A 124 -7.45 -1.00 -21.89
N SER A 125 -7.81 -1.15 -20.60
CA SER A 125 -6.84 -1.48 -19.55
C SER A 125 -6.14 -2.82 -19.74
N GLN A 126 -6.86 -3.86 -20.18
CA GLN A 126 -6.25 -5.16 -20.48
C GLN A 126 -5.26 -5.04 -21.65
N SER A 127 -5.63 -4.33 -22.73
CA SER A 127 -4.73 -4.12 -23.87
C SER A 127 -3.44 -3.36 -23.50
N VAL A 128 -3.51 -2.44 -22.53
CA VAL A 128 -2.34 -1.75 -22.00
C VAL A 128 -1.46 -2.71 -21.18
N ILE A 129 -2.06 -3.54 -20.32
CA ILE A 129 -1.34 -4.56 -19.52
C ILE A 129 -0.63 -5.56 -20.45
N ASP A 130 -1.34 -6.12 -21.43
CA ASP A 130 -0.79 -7.07 -22.40
C ASP A 130 0.38 -6.44 -23.19
N SER A 131 0.26 -5.16 -23.56
CA SER A 131 1.35 -4.42 -24.22
C SER A 131 2.57 -4.25 -23.31
N MET A 132 2.39 -3.96 -22.02
CA MET A 132 3.46 -3.82 -21.03
C MET A 132 4.18 -5.14 -20.73
N GLU A 133 3.49 -6.28 -20.80
CA GLU A 133 4.12 -7.60 -20.66
C GLU A 133 5.01 -7.95 -21.86
N SER A 134 4.56 -7.61 -23.08
CA SER A 134 5.33 -7.86 -24.32
C SER A 134 6.59 -7.01 -24.46
N SER A 135 6.73 -5.94 -23.67
CA SER A 135 7.75 -4.90 -23.87
C SER A 135 8.75 -4.79 -22.70
N GLU A 136 9.30 -5.92 -22.22
CA GLU A 136 10.27 -5.94 -21.10
C GLU A 136 11.50 -5.02 -21.28
N THR A 137 11.77 -4.56 -22.50
CA THR A 137 12.88 -3.68 -22.88
C THR A 137 12.50 -2.20 -23.03
N SER A 138 11.21 -1.83 -23.02
CA SER A 138 10.76 -0.51 -23.51
C SER A 138 10.83 0.62 -22.47
N PHE A 139 10.61 0.36 -21.18
CA PHE A 139 10.39 1.47 -20.24
C PHE A 139 11.63 2.35 -20.02
N CYS A 140 12.84 1.76 -19.98
CA CYS A 140 14.08 2.54 -19.98
C CYS A 140 14.24 3.41 -21.25
N SER A 141 13.67 2.97 -22.39
CA SER A 141 13.70 3.74 -23.63
C SER A 141 12.75 4.94 -23.62
N ASN A 142 11.75 5.01 -22.72
CA ASN A 142 10.83 6.15 -22.64
C ASN A 142 11.53 7.46 -22.25
N PHE A 143 12.62 7.39 -21.48
CA PHE A 143 13.48 8.54 -21.18
C PHE A 143 14.35 8.96 -22.39
N SER A 144 14.61 8.05 -23.33
CA SER A 144 15.50 8.26 -24.49
C SER A 144 14.75 8.52 -25.81
N SER A 145 13.48 8.12 -25.91
CA SER A 145 12.69 8.08 -27.15
C SER A 145 11.65 9.21 -27.27
N SER A 146 11.48 10.04 -26.24
CA SER A 146 10.46 11.09 -26.16
C SER A 146 10.74 12.33 -27.03
N GLN A 147 11.18 12.14 -28.28
CA GLN A 147 11.15 13.16 -29.34
C GLN A 147 9.74 13.32 -29.91
N VAL A 148 8.81 13.79 -29.07
CA VAL A 148 7.50 14.27 -29.51
C VAL A 148 7.54 15.79 -29.60
N SER A 149 7.20 16.34 -30.76
CA SER A 149 7.22 17.78 -31.00
C SER A 149 6.18 18.52 -30.13
N VAL A 150 6.65 19.22 -29.11
CA VAL A 150 5.84 20.17 -28.33
C VAL A 150 5.64 21.44 -29.16
N ASN A 151 4.50 22.11 -29.01
CA ASN A 151 4.28 23.40 -29.64
C ASN A 151 5.21 24.44 -29.00
N LYS A 152 5.99 25.16 -29.82
CA LYS A 152 6.97 26.16 -29.36
C LYS A 152 6.40 27.28 -28.48
N SER A 153 5.10 27.53 -28.54
CA SER A 153 4.39 28.49 -27.67
C SER A 153 4.32 28.01 -26.22
N ASP A 154 4.06 26.72 -26.03
CA ASP A 154 3.84 26.11 -24.72
C ASP A 154 5.19 25.84 -24.02
N GLU A 155 6.21 25.48 -24.82
CA GLU A 155 7.59 25.37 -24.37
C GLU A 155 8.08 26.66 -23.68
N ASN A 156 7.99 27.81 -24.35
CA ASN A 156 8.54 29.07 -23.82
C ASN A 156 7.93 29.47 -22.46
N ILE A 157 6.62 29.31 -22.27
CA ILE A 157 5.93 29.67 -21.02
C ILE A 157 6.29 28.73 -19.86
N ILE A 158 6.48 27.44 -20.17
CA ILE A 158 6.85 26.44 -19.16
C ILE A 158 8.32 26.63 -18.74
N PHE A 159 9.21 26.82 -19.72
CA PHE A 159 10.66 26.85 -19.47
C PHE A 159 11.18 28.19 -18.90
N GLU A 160 10.47 29.31 -19.06
CA GLU A 160 10.80 30.57 -18.37
C GLU A 160 10.67 30.47 -16.83
N ASN A 161 9.83 29.57 -16.31
CA ASN A 161 9.58 29.40 -14.87
C ASN A 161 10.46 28.32 -14.20
N CYS A 162 11.10 27.43 -14.99
CA CYS A 162 11.86 26.30 -14.46
C CYS A 162 13.32 26.66 -14.17
N SER A 163 13.59 27.47 -13.14
CA SER A 163 14.96 27.82 -12.75
C SER A 163 15.67 26.69 -12.03
N GLY A 164 16.71 26.09 -12.63
CA GLY A 164 17.70 25.24 -11.92
C GLY A 164 17.73 23.75 -12.28
N ALA A 165 16.89 23.29 -13.21
CA ALA A 165 16.97 21.94 -13.77
C ALA A 165 17.23 22.00 -15.29
N ASN A 166 17.79 20.91 -15.84
CA ASN A 166 18.14 20.83 -17.26
C ASN A 166 16.90 20.81 -18.16
N ILE A 167 16.94 21.56 -19.26
CA ILE A 167 15.83 21.74 -20.20
C ILE A 167 15.29 20.40 -20.75
N GLU A 168 16.18 19.44 -21.04
CA GLU A 168 15.78 18.11 -21.55
C GLU A 168 15.10 17.27 -20.47
N VAL A 169 15.56 17.37 -19.21
CA VAL A 169 14.92 16.73 -18.06
C VAL A 169 13.50 17.23 -17.88
N ILE A 170 13.30 18.56 -17.91
CA ILE A 170 11.98 19.18 -17.76
C ILE A 170 11.07 18.79 -18.94
N ARG A 171 11.57 18.79 -20.18
CA ARG A 171 10.79 18.38 -21.37
C ARG A 171 10.37 16.91 -21.29
N THR A 172 11.28 16.02 -20.90
CA THR A 172 11.00 14.59 -20.71
C THR A 172 9.97 14.37 -19.60
N ALA A 173 10.15 15.03 -18.44
CA ALA A 173 9.21 14.96 -17.33
C ALA A 173 7.81 15.48 -17.71
N PHE A 174 7.71 16.60 -18.41
CA PHE A 174 6.45 17.15 -18.92
C PHE A 174 5.75 16.18 -19.88
N ASN A 175 6.48 15.61 -20.84
CA ASN A 175 5.93 14.68 -21.82
C ASN A 175 5.41 13.40 -21.17
N LEU A 176 6.17 12.80 -20.24
CA LEU A 176 5.75 11.59 -19.53
C LEU A 176 4.60 11.87 -18.56
N HIS A 177 4.62 13.00 -17.85
CA HIS A 177 3.52 13.43 -16.98
C HIS A 177 2.21 13.62 -17.76
N LYS A 178 2.26 14.29 -18.93
CA LYS A 178 1.11 14.48 -19.82
C LYS A 178 0.51 13.17 -20.33
N GLN A 179 1.32 12.12 -20.43
CA GLN A 179 0.90 10.78 -20.86
C GLN A 179 0.49 9.87 -19.69
N GLY A 180 0.65 10.30 -18.43
CA GLY A 180 0.43 9.46 -17.26
C GLY A 180 1.49 8.36 -17.05
N LEU A 181 2.66 8.50 -17.69
CA LEU A 181 3.77 7.54 -17.64
C LEU A 181 4.86 7.91 -16.62
N MET A 182 4.57 8.83 -15.70
CA MET A 182 5.46 9.30 -14.66
C MET A 182 4.67 9.80 -13.43
N MET A 183 5.20 9.55 -12.24
CA MET A 183 4.72 10.03 -10.96
C MET A 183 4.52 11.55 -10.98
N PRO A 184 3.31 12.06 -10.63
CA PRO A 184 3.01 13.49 -10.69
C PRO A 184 3.99 14.39 -9.93
N TRP A 185 4.58 13.87 -8.85
CA TRP A 185 5.53 14.61 -8.02
C TRP A 185 6.81 15.02 -8.76
N ILE A 186 7.27 14.28 -9.77
CA ILE A 186 8.52 14.62 -10.49
C ILE A 186 8.34 15.92 -11.28
N PHE A 187 7.35 15.99 -12.16
CA PHE A 187 7.09 17.21 -12.93
C PHE A 187 6.62 18.36 -12.03
N GLN A 188 5.79 18.10 -11.01
CA GLN A 188 5.38 19.15 -10.05
C GLN A 188 6.61 19.78 -9.36
N CYS A 189 7.54 18.94 -8.89
CA CYS A 189 8.74 19.39 -8.21
C CYS A 189 9.63 20.20 -9.17
N LEU A 190 9.93 19.67 -10.36
CA LEU A 190 10.76 20.35 -11.37
C LEU A 190 10.17 21.69 -11.85
N TYR A 191 8.83 21.80 -11.91
CA TYR A 191 8.14 23.00 -12.39
C TYR A 191 7.95 24.07 -11.29
N LYS A 192 7.70 23.66 -10.04
CA LYS A 192 7.34 24.60 -8.94
C LYS A 192 8.36 24.74 -7.83
N HIS A 193 9.29 23.79 -7.69
CA HIS A 193 10.02 23.54 -6.44
C HIS A 193 9.08 23.22 -5.27
N GLU A 194 7.93 22.59 -5.55
CA GLU A 194 6.92 22.23 -4.56
C GLU A 194 6.36 20.84 -4.82
N ILE A 195 6.01 20.11 -3.76
CA ILE A 195 5.21 18.89 -3.84
C ILE A 195 4.02 19.02 -2.89
N THR A 196 2.83 18.67 -3.39
CA THR A 196 1.60 18.66 -2.59
C THR A 196 1.22 17.23 -2.27
N PHE A 197 1.21 16.88 -0.99
CA PHE A 197 0.75 15.57 -0.56
C PHE A 197 -0.77 15.54 -0.39
N PRO A 198 -1.43 14.41 -0.68
CA PRO A 198 -2.85 14.25 -0.40
C PRO A 198 -3.11 14.37 1.11
N VAL A 199 -4.29 14.88 1.46
CA VAL A 199 -4.76 14.92 2.86
C VAL A 199 -4.84 13.50 3.40
N THR A 200 -4.04 13.20 4.41
CA THR A 200 -4.08 11.95 5.15
C THR A 200 -5.00 12.11 6.37
N ILE A 201 -5.79 11.09 6.67
CA ILE A 201 -6.50 10.98 7.96
C ILE A 201 -5.52 10.38 8.97
N GLU A 202 -4.38 11.06 9.17
CA GLU A 202 -3.45 10.76 10.26
C GLU A 202 -4.15 11.14 11.56
N PRO A 203 -4.49 10.18 12.44
CA PRO A 203 -5.23 10.51 13.63
C PRO A 203 -4.27 10.95 14.74
N GLU A 204 -4.70 11.91 15.55
CA GLU A 204 -4.13 12.26 16.88
C GLU A 204 -4.15 11.09 17.90
N MET A 205 -4.55 9.89 17.46
CA MET A 205 -5.00 8.77 18.28
C MET A 205 -3.93 7.69 18.50
N CYS A 206 -2.70 7.85 17.97
CA CYS A 206 -1.63 6.87 18.26
C CYS A 206 -0.20 7.43 18.13
N ASN A 207 0.42 7.74 19.27
CA ASN A 207 1.82 8.20 19.38
C ASN A 207 2.88 7.16 18.94
N THR A 208 2.49 6.01 18.39
CA THR A 208 3.42 4.93 18.00
C THR A 208 3.88 5.02 16.55
N ILE A 209 3.14 5.69 15.66
CA ILE A 209 3.49 5.87 14.25
C ILE A 209 3.67 7.37 14.00
N PRO A 210 4.85 7.85 13.55
CA PRO A 210 5.06 9.24 13.20
C PRO A 210 4.33 9.59 11.91
N GLY A 211 4.06 10.88 11.70
CA GLY A 211 3.35 11.33 10.50
C GLY A 211 4.04 10.88 9.22
N VAL A 212 3.28 10.33 8.27
CA VAL A 212 3.87 9.53 7.18
C VAL A 212 4.70 10.40 6.23
N CYS A 213 4.32 11.67 6.09
CA CYS A 213 5.07 12.63 5.31
C CYS A 213 6.45 12.87 5.93
N GLU A 214 6.55 13.01 7.25
CA GLU A 214 7.81 13.16 7.98
C GLU A 214 8.66 11.88 7.87
N PHE A 215 8.05 10.72 8.10
CA PHE A 215 8.74 9.42 8.15
C PHE A 215 9.47 9.06 6.86
N PHE A 216 8.89 9.37 5.70
CA PHE A 216 9.48 9.13 4.39
C PHE A 216 10.27 10.34 3.84
N ARG A 217 10.36 11.44 4.58
CA ARG A 217 11.11 12.65 4.16
C ARG A 217 12.61 12.41 3.94
N PRO A 218 13.34 11.58 4.72
CA PRO A 218 14.76 11.30 4.47
C PRO A 218 15.04 10.81 3.04
N ILE A 219 14.24 9.87 2.54
CA ILE A 219 14.31 9.41 1.14
C ILE A 219 14.07 10.57 0.18
N ARG A 220 13.00 11.36 0.39
CA ARG A 220 12.69 12.47 -0.52
C ARG A 220 13.77 13.54 -0.55
N LYS A 221 14.45 13.84 0.57
CA LYS A 221 15.63 14.73 0.62
C LYS A 221 16.79 14.25 -0.25
N TYR A 222 16.99 12.93 -0.33
CA TYR A 222 17.94 12.31 -1.26
C TYR A 222 17.47 12.50 -2.71
N LEU A 223 16.20 12.20 -3.01
CA LEU A 223 15.68 12.28 -4.37
C LEU A 223 15.66 13.72 -4.90
N TYR A 224 15.37 14.71 -4.06
CA TYR A 224 15.51 16.12 -4.41
C TYR A 224 16.97 16.48 -4.73
N SER A 225 17.95 15.87 -4.03
CA SER A 225 19.36 16.06 -4.35
C SER A 225 19.80 15.38 -5.65
N ILE A 226 19.05 14.41 -6.20
CA ILE A 226 19.21 13.94 -7.59
C ILE A 226 18.58 14.94 -8.58
N LEU A 227 17.32 15.32 -8.34
CA LEU A 227 16.52 16.18 -9.25
C LEU A 227 17.14 17.57 -9.47
N PHE A 228 17.81 18.13 -8.46
CA PHE A 228 18.31 19.51 -8.47
C PHE A 228 19.77 19.62 -8.05
N ASP A 229 20.35 20.80 -8.31
CA ASP A 229 21.63 21.20 -7.77
C ASP A 229 21.59 21.48 -6.26
N ASN A 230 22.78 21.61 -5.68
CA ASN A 230 22.98 21.78 -4.23
C ASN A 230 22.29 23.03 -3.71
N ASN A 231 21.76 22.93 -2.47
CA ASN A 231 21.06 24.00 -1.74
C ASN A 231 19.71 24.44 -2.33
N THR A 232 19.17 23.75 -3.33
CA THR A 232 17.78 23.96 -3.76
C THR A 232 16.82 23.65 -2.62
N ILE A 233 15.88 24.57 -2.37
CA ILE A 233 14.83 24.46 -1.37
C ILE A 233 13.56 23.97 -2.06
N ILE A 234 13.04 22.83 -1.61
CA ILE A 234 11.77 22.27 -2.08
C ILE A 234 10.72 22.47 -0.99
N ARG A 235 9.54 22.99 -1.32
CA ARG A 235 8.44 23.15 -0.35
C ARG A 235 7.52 21.93 -0.37
N GLU A 236 7.43 21.23 0.74
CA GLU A 236 6.44 20.17 0.95
C GLU A 236 5.16 20.78 1.52
N GLN A 237 4.07 20.76 0.75
CA GLN A 237 2.75 21.10 1.27
C GLN A 237 2.15 19.84 1.91
N VAL A 238 2.01 19.89 3.24
CA VAL A 238 1.51 18.81 4.10
C VAL A 238 0.23 19.27 4.79
N TYR A 239 -0.65 18.32 5.10
CA TYR A 239 -1.84 18.56 5.93
C TYR A 239 -1.67 17.87 7.28
N ASN A 240 -2.06 18.56 8.36
CA ASN A 240 -2.17 18.03 9.72
C ASN A 240 -3.53 18.49 10.29
N SER A 241 -4.23 17.66 11.07
CA SER A 241 -5.48 18.04 11.73
C SER A 241 -5.36 19.27 12.64
N GLU A 242 -4.24 19.39 13.36
CA GLU A 242 -3.99 20.48 14.33
C GLU A 242 -3.73 21.85 13.67
N HIS A 243 -3.18 21.85 12.45
CA HIS A 243 -2.63 23.06 11.80
C HIS A 243 -3.21 23.33 10.40
N GLY A 244 -4.03 22.42 9.86
CA GLY A 244 -4.51 22.46 8.48
C GLY A 244 -3.39 22.20 7.48
N SER A 245 -3.47 22.85 6.31
CA SER A 245 -2.43 22.79 5.29
C SER A 245 -1.31 23.78 5.57
N TYR A 246 -0.06 23.30 5.64
CA TYR A 246 1.14 24.11 5.84
C TYR A 246 2.24 23.73 4.84
N LEU A 247 3.18 24.65 4.62
CA LEU A 247 4.35 24.45 3.78
C LEU A 247 5.58 24.22 4.66
N THR A 248 6.37 23.20 4.36
CA THR A 248 7.64 22.90 5.03
C THR A 248 8.78 23.09 4.03
N GLU A 249 9.74 23.96 4.32
CA GLU A 249 10.92 24.15 3.47
C GLU A 249 11.94 23.04 3.71
N ILE A 250 12.22 22.26 2.66
CA ILE A 250 13.12 21.11 2.70
C ILE A 250 14.41 21.44 1.94
N ILE A 251 15.52 21.39 2.66
CA ILE A 251 16.86 21.49 2.07
C ILE A 251 17.30 20.07 1.67
N CYS A 252 17.78 19.93 0.43
CA CYS A 252 18.31 18.69 -0.13
C CYS A 252 19.48 18.12 0.72
N GLU A 253 19.57 16.79 0.86
CA GLU A 253 20.64 16.14 1.62
C GLU A 253 21.71 15.56 0.67
N GLN A 254 22.98 15.86 0.93
CA GLN A 254 24.10 15.41 0.10
C GLN A 254 24.66 14.06 0.55
N LEU A 255 25.06 13.22 -0.42
CA LEU A 255 25.94 12.07 -0.20
C LEU A 255 27.21 12.18 -1.04
N LEU A 256 28.23 11.39 -0.67
CA LEU A 256 29.56 11.39 -1.31
C LEU A 256 29.57 10.96 -2.78
N LEU A 257 28.55 10.25 -3.25
CA LEU A 257 28.44 9.73 -4.62
C LEU A 257 27.05 10.08 -5.16
N LYS A 258 26.97 11.15 -5.96
CA LYS A 258 25.76 11.57 -6.69
C LYS A 258 25.99 11.32 -8.19
N HIS A 259 25.17 10.46 -8.79
CA HIS A 259 24.96 10.48 -10.24
C HIS A 259 23.98 11.60 -10.56
N THR A 260 24.18 12.32 -11.67
CA THR A 260 23.23 13.36 -12.08
C THR A 260 21.99 12.74 -12.71
N ILE A 261 20.88 13.47 -12.72
CA ILE A 261 19.65 13.00 -13.35
C ILE A 261 19.84 12.73 -14.85
N GLU A 262 20.70 13.47 -15.54
CA GLU A 262 21.04 13.22 -16.94
C GLU A 262 21.79 11.90 -17.13
N GLN A 263 22.69 11.52 -16.22
CA GLN A 263 23.34 10.21 -16.26
C GLN A 263 22.31 9.09 -16.04
N LEU A 264 21.37 9.29 -15.13
CA LEU A 264 20.33 8.31 -14.79
C LEU A 264 19.27 8.17 -15.89
N TRP A 265 18.88 9.25 -16.58
CA TRP A 265 17.81 9.24 -17.58
C TRP A 265 18.33 9.09 -19.01
N PHE A 266 19.45 9.74 -19.34
CA PHE A 266 20.00 9.88 -20.69
C PHE A 266 21.36 9.19 -20.89
N GLY A 267 21.72 8.26 -19.98
CA GLY A 267 22.87 7.37 -20.16
C GLY A 267 22.82 6.61 -21.49
N THR A 268 24.01 6.27 -22.01
CA THR A 268 24.21 5.67 -23.35
C THR A 268 24.87 4.28 -23.30
N SER A 269 25.07 3.73 -22.10
CA SER A 269 25.74 2.44 -21.84
C SER A 269 24.77 1.48 -21.14
N PRO A 270 23.91 0.73 -21.84
CA PRO A 270 22.74 0.07 -21.24
C PRO A 270 23.01 -0.85 -20.04
N ASP A 271 24.16 -1.54 -20.01
CA ASP A 271 24.52 -2.44 -18.90
C ASP A 271 25.13 -1.70 -17.70
N GLU A 272 25.95 -0.67 -17.94
CA GLU A 272 26.51 0.20 -16.90
C GLU A 272 25.41 1.05 -16.27
N ASP A 273 24.57 1.66 -17.11
CA ASP A 273 23.44 2.48 -16.70
C ASP A 273 22.46 1.67 -15.84
N ARG A 274 22.16 0.41 -16.20
CA ARG A 274 21.29 -0.47 -15.38
C ARG A 274 21.85 -0.66 -13.97
N GLN A 275 23.16 -0.88 -13.85
CA GLN A 275 23.82 -1.04 -12.55
C GLN A 275 23.84 0.26 -11.76
N ILE A 276 24.16 1.38 -12.42
CA ILE A 276 24.19 2.73 -11.83
C ILE A 276 22.79 3.13 -11.31
N ARG A 277 21.74 2.95 -12.12
CA ARG A 277 20.35 3.22 -11.77
C ARG A 277 19.89 2.36 -10.58
N MET A 278 20.12 1.04 -10.62
CA MET A 278 19.74 0.13 -9.53
C MET A 278 20.47 0.47 -8.22
N LYS A 279 21.77 0.75 -8.30
CA LYS A 279 22.58 1.13 -7.13
C LYS A 279 22.11 2.45 -6.54
N THR A 280 21.90 3.47 -7.38
CA THR A 280 21.43 4.80 -6.93
C THR A 280 20.04 4.71 -6.31
N PHE A 281 19.15 3.88 -6.89
CA PHE A 281 17.85 3.56 -6.31
C PHE A 281 17.98 2.94 -4.91
N LEU A 282 18.72 1.85 -4.74
CA LEU A 282 18.85 1.19 -3.43
C LEU A 282 19.57 2.07 -2.38
N GLN A 283 20.52 2.92 -2.81
CA GLN A 283 21.17 3.91 -1.94
C GLN A 283 20.24 5.05 -1.52
N SER A 284 19.32 5.49 -2.39
CA SER A 284 18.32 6.52 -2.05
C SER A 284 17.37 6.09 -0.92
N LEU A 285 17.25 4.77 -0.71
CA LEU A 285 16.40 4.16 0.32
C LEU A 285 17.14 3.85 1.63
N TYR A 286 18.33 4.44 1.82
CA TYR A 286 19.24 4.40 3.01
C TYR A 286 19.68 3.01 3.49
N TYR A 287 18.74 2.11 3.79
CA TYR A 287 19.00 0.80 4.37
C TYR A 287 19.02 -0.34 3.32
N CYS A 288 18.67 -0.05 2.07
CA CYS A 288 18.41 -1.07 1.04
C CYS A 288 19.61 -1.42 0.14
N ASP A 289 20.73 -0.70 0.23
CA ASP A 289 21.98 -1.04 -0.50
C ASP A 289 22.72 -2.22 0.17
N LEU A 290 22.08 -3.41 0.14
CA LEU A 290 22.63 -4.67 0.65
C LEU A 290 22.80 -5.69 -0.48
N PRO A 291 23.90 -6.48 -0.52
CA PRO A 291 24.09 -7.55 -1.51
C PRO A 291 22.92 -8.52 -1.66
N LYS A 292 22.25 -8.87 -0.55
CA LYS A 292 21.07 -9.75 -0.54
C LYS A 292 19.87 -9.17 -1.32
N ILE A 293 19.75 -7.84 -1.37
CA ILE A 293 18.64 -7.13 -2.01
C ILE A 293 18.81 -7.11 -3.54
N TYR A 294 20.05 -7.03 -4.04
CA TYR A 294 20.34 -7.18 -5.47
C TYR A 294 20.02 -8.59 -6.02
N THR A 295 19.96 -9.63 -5.18
CA THR A 295 19.71 -11.02 -5.60
C THR A 295 18.23 -11.44 -5.57
N ILE A 296 17.33 -10.56 -5.12
CA ILE A 296 15.90 -10.86 -4.95
C ILE A 296 15.14 -10.79 -6.28
N SER A 297 14.14 -11.66 -6.45
CA SER A 297 13.16 -11.56 -7.55
C SER A 297 12.46 -10.19 -7.53
N HIS A 298 12.41 -9.51 -8.67
CA HIS A 298 11.77 -8.19 -8.80
C HIS A 298 10.31 -8.16 -8.31
N ASN A 299 9.60 -9.30 -8.30
CA ASN A 299 8.26 -9.44 -7.71
C ASN A 299 8.18 -8.95 -6.25
N TYR A 300 9.27 -9.12 -5.48
CA TYR A 300 9.32 -8.78 -4.05
C TYR A 300 10.21 -7.57 -3.74
N LEU A 301 10.95 -7.03 -4.72
CA LEU A 301 11.98 -6.02 -4.49
C LEU A 301 11.41 -4.73 -3.87
N ILE A 302 10.37 -4.15 -4.48
CA ILE A 302 9.70 -2.94 -3.95
C ILE A 302 9.13 -3.22 -2.55
N PHE A 303 8.44 -4.34 -2.38
CA PHE A 303 7.83 -4.77 -1.13
C PHE A 303 8.84 -4.88 0.02
N ILE A 304 9.99 -5.51 -0.23
CA ILE A 304 11.10 -5.62 0.74
C ILE A 304 11.71 -4.26 1.05
N CYS A 305 11.95 -3.42 0.03
CA CYS A 305 12.49 -2.08 0.24
C CYS A 305 11.59 -1.22 1.14
N ILE A 306 10.27 -1.27 0.94
CA ILE A 306 9.29 -0.56 1.80
C ILE A 306 9.41 -1.07 3.24
N LEU A 307 9.28 -2.38 3.47
CA LEU A 307 9.24 -2.95 4.81
C LEU A 307 10.57 -2.83 5.55
N ARG A 308 11.69 -2.95 4.85
CA ARG A 308 13.02 -2.76 5.44
C ARG A 308 13.25 -1.32 5.85
N TYR A 309 12.83 -0.33 5.04
CA TYR A 309 12.87 1.06 5.47
C TYR A 309 11.97 1.30 6.69
N ILE A 310 10.71 0.83 6.66
CA ILE A 310 9.78 0.97 7.80
C ILE A 310 10.34 0.35 9.09
N TYR A 311 10.93 -0.84 8.99
CA TYR A 311 11.53 -1.54 10.12
C TYR A 311 12.75 -0.80 10.67
N MET A 312 13.68 -0.37 9.80
CA MET A 312 14.96 0.22 10.20
C MET A 312 14.85 1.69 10.63
N GLU A 313 14.12 2.54 9.91
CA GLU A 313 14.02 3.98 10.22
C GLU A 313 13.34 4.20 11.58
N PHE A 314 12.43 3.32 12.02
CA PHE A 314 11.82 3.51 13.35
C PHE A 314 12.75 3.21 14.53
N PHE A 315 13.71 2.29 14.41
CA PHE A 315 14.74 2.11 15.45
C PHE A 315 15.59 3.37 15.66
N ARG A 316 15.58 4.31 14.70
CA ARG A 316 16.20 5.64 14.82
C ARG A 316 15.26 6.67 15.46
N TYR A 317 13.95 6.56 15.24
CA TYR A 317 12.95 7.52 15.74
C TYR A 317 12.48 7.26 17.19
N SER A 318 12.49 6.01 17.67
CA SER A 318 12.04 5.67 19.03
C SER A 318 12.97 4.70 19.75
N SER A 319 13.42 5.12 20.94
CA SER A 319 14.25 4.32 21.82
C SER A 319 13.47 3.36 22.73
N THR A 320 12.13 3.35 22.67
CA THR A 320 11.27 2.74 23.71
C THR A 320 10.26 1.70 23.21
N SER A 321 10.00 1.64 21.91
CA SER A 321 9.07 0.68 21.29
C SER A 321 9.55 0.33 19.88
N ALA A 322 9.10 -0.80 19.31
CA ALA A 322 9.20 -1.04 17.86
C ALA A 322 7.92 -0.57 17.17
N ILE A 323 8.00 0.04 15.98
CA ILE A 323 6.80 0.24 15.14
C ILE A 323 6.36 -1.12 14.67
N LEU A 324 7.20 -1.86 13.95
CA LEU A 324 6.76 -3.09 13.30
C LEU A 324 7.23 -4.27 14.14
N HIS A 325 6.30 -4.88 14.87
CA HIS A 325 6.57 -6.14 15.57
C HIS A 325 6.84 -7.25 14.54
N ILE A 326 7.62 -8.26 14.93
CA ILE A 326 7.99 -9.36 14.03
C ILE A 326 6.75 -10.09 13.49
N TYR A 327 5.70 -10.29 14.29
CA TYR A 327 4.45 -10.91 13.83
C TYR A 327 3.70 -10.05 12.79
N GLU A 328 3.73 -8.71 12.92
CA GLU A 328 3.14 -7.77 11.95
C GLU A 328 3.93 -7.80 10.62
N LEU A 329 5.26 -7.87 10.70
CA LEU A 329 6.12 -8.05 9.54
C LEU A 329 5.85 -9.39 8.83
N MET A 330 5.68 -10.48 9.58
CA MET A 330 5.31 -11.79 9.03
C MET A 330 3.90 -11.77 8.39
N ALA A 331 2.95 -11.01 8.94
CA ALA A 331 1.63 -10.81 8.34
C ALA A 331 1.71 -10.08 6.98
N PHE A 332 2.56 -9.07 6.85
CA PHE A 332 2.84 -8.44 5.55
C PHE A 332 3.48 -9.43 4.56
N ILE A 333 4.50 -10.17 4.99
CA ILE A 333 5.25 -11.08 4.10
C ILE A 333 4.36 -12.21 3.59
N SER A 334 3.63 -12.88 4.49
CA SER A 334 2.73 -13.98 4.15
C SER A 334 1.66 -13.60 3.15
N GLN A 335 1.00 -12.43 3.30
CA GLN A 335 0.02 -11.99 2.30
C GLN A 335 0.67 -11.69 0.94
N ALA A 336 1.90 -11.17 0.91
CA ALA A 336 2.61 -10.91 -0.35
C ALA A 336 2.98 -12.21 -1.06
N VAL A 337 3.52 -13.20 -0.33
CA VAL A 337 3.84 -14.52 -0.88
C VAL A 337 2.58 -15.23 -1.40
N LEU A 338 1.47 -15.19 -0.65
CA LEU A 338 0.20 -15.77 -1.07
C LEU A 338 -0.32 -15.13 -2.37
N ILE A 339 -0.23 -13.79 -2.51
CA ILE A 339 -0.62 -13.11 -3.76
C ILE A 339 0.31 -13.49 -4.91
N THR A 340 1.64 -13.38 -4.72
CA THR A 340 2.61 -13.57 -5.80
C THR A 340 2.70 -15.02 -6.29
N GLU A 341 2.67 -16.02 -5.40
CA GLU A 341 2.87 -17.42 -5.80
C GLU A 341 1.58 -18.15 -6.21
N LEU A 342 0.40 -17.62 -5.87
CA LEU A 342 -0.88 -18.12 -6.38
C LEU A 342 -1.31 -17.48 -7.71
N GLN A 343 -0.58 -16.47 -8.20
CA GLN A 343 -0.83 -15.95 -9.56
C GLN A 343 -0.56 -17.04 -10.61
N PRO A 344 -1.45 -17.19 -11.61
CA PRO A 344 -1.29 -18.20 -12.64
C PRO A 344 -0.04 -17.92 -13.49
N LYS A 345 1.00 -18.73 -13.32
CA LYS A 345 2.17 -18.72 -14.20
C LYS A 345 1.69 -19.07 -15.62
N PRO A 346 2.07 -18.34 -16.68
CA PRO A 346 1.42 -18.40 -18.02
C PRO A 346 1.63 -19.70 -18.82
N LEU A 347 2.08 -20.77 -18.16
CA LEU A 347 2.31 -22.09 -18.74
C LEU A 347 1.05 -22.99 -18.68
N MET A 348 -0.09 -22.47 -19.15
CA MET A 348 -1.15 -23.26 -19.81
C MET A 348 -2.27 -22.37 -20.35
N ASN A 349 -2.75 -22.69 -21.55
CA ASN A 349 -3.89 -22.04 -22.20
C ASN A 349 -5.22 -22.39 -21.50
N ILE A 350 -5.46 -21.82 -20.32
CA ILE A 350 -6.76 -21.84 -19.66
C ILE A 350 -7.14 -20.38 -19.40
N GLN A 351 -8.19 -19.92 -20.07
CA GLN A 351 -8.83 -18.61 -19.86
C GLN A 351 -9.33 -18.54 -18.40
N SER A 352 -8.46 -18.07 -17.50
CA SER A 352 -8.64 -18.19 -16.05
C SER A 352 -8.94 -16.83 -15.43
N THR A 353 -9.96 -16.16 -15.94
CA THR A 353 -10.52 -14.88 -15.43
C THR A 353 -11.15 -14.99 -14.04
N ASN A 354 -10.88 -16.08 -13.30
CA ASN A 354 -11.57 -16.47 -12.07
C ASN A 354 -10.68 -16.53 -10.82
N PHE A 355 -9.34 -16.37 -10.91
CA PHE A 355 -8.46 -16.54 -9.73
C PHE A 355 -8.09 -15.26 -8.98
N LEU A 356 -8.21 -14.08 -9.61
CA LEU A 356 -8.24 -12.79 -8.88
C LEU A 356 -9.33 -12.79 -7.79
N ASN A 357 -10.40 -13.57 -7.99
CA ASN A 357 -11.56 -13.66 -7.11
C ASN A 357 -11.31 -14.45 -5.80
N GLN A 358 -10.21 -15.21 -5.65
CA GLN A 358 -10.03 -16.10 -4.47
C GLN A 358 -10.02 -15.32 -3.14
N TYR A 359 -9.55 -14.07 -3.16
CA TYR A 359 -9.47 -13.21 -1.97
C TYR A 359 -10.47 -12.04 -1.97
N ASP A 360 -11.27 -11.86 -3.01
CA ASP A 360 -12.33 -10.84 -3.05
C ASP A 360 -13.42 -11.08 -2.01
N HIS A 361 -13.69 -12.35 -1.71
CA HIS A 361 -14.65 -12.81 -0.72
C HIS A 361 -14.16 -12.75 0.74
N ILE A 362 -12.95 -12.24 1.02
CA ILE A 362 -12.51 -12.02 2.40
C ILE A 362 -13.48 -11.04 3.09
N GLN A 363 -14.13 -11.52 4.15
CA GLN A 363 -14.97 -10.74 5.04
C GLN A 363 -14.27 -10.63 6.40
N ILE A 364 -13.82 -9.41 6.72
CA ILE A 364 -13.29 -9.08 8.04
C ILE A 364 -14.49 -8.71 8.91
N ILE A 365 -14.72 -9.49 9.97
CA ILE A 365 -15.84 -9.28 10.90
C ILE A 365 -15.55 -8.09 11.83
N ASN A 366 -14.32 -8.00 12.34
CA ASN A 366 -13.85 -6.96 13.23
C ASN A 366 -12.64 -6.26 12.62
N TYR A 367 -12.73 -4.95 12.37
CA TYR A 367 -11.61 -4.15 11.87
C TYR A 367 -10.84 -3.55 13.05
N GLU A 368 -9.56 -3.88 13.19
CA GLU A 368 -8.65 -3.17 14.09
C GLU A 368 -8.02 -1.94 13.43
N THR A 369 -7.87 -0.86 14.19
CA THR A 369 -7.22 0.39 13.74
C THR A 369 -5.76 0.18 13.35
N ARG A 370 -5.06 -0.68 14.09
CA ARG A 370 -3.63 -0.93 13.99
C ARG A 370 -3.17 -1.45 12.60
N PRO A 371 -3.73 -2.53 12.03
CA PRO A 371 -3.41 -2.95 10.67
C PRO A 371 -3.83 -1.94 9.60
N ILE A 372 -4.88 -1.13 9.83
CA ILE A 372 -5.26 -0.06 8.89
C ILE A 372 -4.17 1.02 8.84
N GLN A 373 -3.62 1.42 9.99
CA GLN A 373 -2.50 2.37 10.08
C GLN A 373 -1.22 1.82 9.45
N LEU A 374 -0.90 0.54 9.68
CA LEU A 374 0.25 -0.11 9.05
C LEU A 374 0.10 -0.21 7.53
N ALA A 375 -1.08 -0.57 7.04
CA ALA A 375 -1.40 -0.57 5.61
C ALA A 375 -1.24 0.83 5.00
N HIS A 376 -1.70 1.87 5.70
CA HIS A 376 -1.52 3.26 5.26
C HIS A 376 -0.03 3.64 5.19
N LEU A 377 0.76 3.37 6.23
CA LEU A 377 2.20 3.63 6.24
C LEU A 377 2.92 2.89 5.10
N PHE A 378 2.57 1.62 4.87
CA PHE A 378 3.09 0.82 3.77
C PHE A 378 2.78 1.44 2.39
N MET A 379 1.54 1.85 2.14
CA MET A 379 1.16 2.47 0.87
C MET A 379 1.82 3.83 0.62
N ARG A 380 2.09 4.61 1.68
CA ARG A 380 2.84 5.88 1.58
C ARG A 380 4.33 5.64 1.33
N GLY A 381 4.87 4.53 1.83
CA GLY A 381 6.20 4.04 1.48
C GLY A 381 6.28 3.58 0.02
N PHE A 382 5.25 2.90 -0.48
CA PHE A 382 5.13 2.51 -1.88
C PHE A 382 5.17 3.72 -2.83
N GLU A 383 4.38 4.76 -2.59
CA GLU A 383 4.43 5.99 -3.41
C GLU A 383 5.81 6.65 -3.38
N THR A 384 6.47 6.68 -2.21
CA THR A 384 7.83 7.23 -2.07
C THR A 384 8.86 6.40 -2.85
N ILE A 385 8.73 5.07 -2.85
CA ILE A 385 9.65 4.18 -3.57
C ILE A 385 9.39 4.16 -5.08
N LEU A 386 8.14 4.37 -5.52
CA LEU A 386 7.85 4.55 -6.95
C LEU A 386 8.40 5.90 -7.46
N PHE A 387 8.29 6.97 -6.66
CA PHE A 387 9.01 8.23 -6.91
C PHE A 387 10.54 8.02 -6.97
N ALA A 388 11.11 7.22 -6.05
CA ALA A 388 12.53 6.88 -6.07
C ALA A 388 12.95 6.12 -7.34
N ASN A 389 12.14 5.14 -7.78
CA ASN A 389 12.40 4.34 -8.97
C ASN A 389 12.55 5.24 -10.21
N GLU A 390 11.58 6.11 -10.46
CA GLU A 390 11.58 6.97 -11.65
C GLU A 390 12.64 8.09 -11.60
N VAL A 391 12.86 8.71 -10.44
CA VAL A 391 13.98 9.67 -10.27
C VAL A 391 15.32 8.99 -10.58
N CYS A 392 15.49 7.72 -10.21
CA CYS A 392 16.67 6.92 -10.52
C CYS A 392 16.68 6.30 -11.93
N GLY A 393 15.83 6.75 -12.87
CA GLY A 393 15.80 6.26 -14.26
C GLY A 393 15.08 4.93 -14.47
N ALA A 394 14.17 4.58 -13.55
CA ALA A 394 13.34 3.38 -13.54
C ALA A 394 14.08 2.02 -13.67
N PRO A 395 15.01 1.69 -12.75
CA PRO A 395 15.68 0.38 -12.72
C PRO A 395 14.74 -0.79 -12.44
N ILE A 396 13.54 -0.56 -11.90
CA ILE A 396 12.49 -1.57 -11.73
C ILE A 396 11.44 -1.36 -12.81
N HIS A 397 11.18 -2.41 -13.60
CA HIS A 397 10.20 -2.41 -14.69
C HIS A 397 8.76 -2.20 -14.15
N PRO A 398 7.91 -1.38 -14.78
CA PRO A 398 6.56 -1.03 -14.30
C PRO A 398 5.65 -2.21 -13.95
N LYS A 399 5.81 -3.36 -14.62
CA LYS A 399 5.06 -4.58 -14.30
C LYS A 399 5.22 -5.03 -12.84
N TYR A 400 6.39 -4.80 -12.24
CA TYR A 400 6.66 -5.08 -10.82
C TYR A 400 6.25 -3.93 -9.88
N CYS A 401 5.86 -2.77 -10.43
CA CYS A 401 5.49 -1.58 -9.67
C CYS A 401 4.00 -1.51 -9.33
N CYS A 402 3.13 -2.36 -9.89
CA CYS A 402 1.70 -2.34 -9.50
C CYS A 402 1.51 -3.03 -8.13
N PRO A 403 0.94 -2.35 -7.11
CA PRO A 403 0.89 -2.86 -5.73
C PRO A 403 -0.03 -4.08 -5.56
N SER A 404 -0.96 -4.31 -6.50
CA SER A 404 -1.82 -5.51 -6.51
C SER A 404 -1.03 -6.83 -6.62
N HIS A 405 0.21 -6.82 -7.08
CA HIS A 405 1.05 -8.02 -7.16
C HIS A 405 1.62 -8.48 -5.80
N PHE A 406 1.62 -7.61 -4.79
CA PHE A 406 2.25 -7.90 -3.49
C PHE A 406 1.47 -7.36 -2.27
N PHE A 407 0.37 -6.63 -2.45
CA PHE A 407 -0.42 -6.09 -1.35
C PHE A 407 -1.94 -6.15 -1.58
N ASN A 408 -2.65 -6.78 -0.63
CA ASN A 408 -4.11 -6.73 -0.52
C ASN A 408 -4.48 -6.38 0.92
N GLY A 409 -5.09 -5.20 1.13
CA GLY A 409 -5.41 -4.70 2.47
C GLY A 409 -6.37 -5.60 3.28
N LYS A 410 -7.28 -6.35 2.63
CA LYS A 410 -8.15 -7.30 3.34
C LYS A 410 -7.39 -8.54 3.79
N LEU A 411 -6.59 -9.12 2.89
CA LEU A 411 -5.76 -10.29 3.19
C LEU A 411 -4.73 -9.93 4.27
N PHE A 412 -4.07 -8.78 4.16
CA PHE A 412 -3.16 -8.28 5.19
C PHE A 412 -3.83 -8.19 6.56
N HIS A 413 -5.01 -7.59 6.66
CA HIS A 413 -5.73 -7.46 7.92
C HIS A 413 -6.10 -8.83 8.50
N GLN A 414 -6.55 -9.79 7.68
CA GLN A 414 -6.81 -11.16 8.11
C GLN A 414 -5.54 -11.85 8.64
N LYS A 415 -4.42 -11.73 7.92
CA LYS A 415 -3.12 -12.30 8.33
C LYS A 415 -2.56 -11.62 9.58
N TYR A 416 -2.78 -10.31 9.75
CA TYR A 416 -2.44 -9.58 10.96
C TYR A 416 -3.17 -10.15 12.18
N LEU A 417 -4.50 -10.35 12.11
CA LEU A 417 -5.29 -10.90 13.22
C LEU A 417 -4.85 -12.33 13.58
N GLN A 418 -4.55 -13.15 12.56
CA GLN A 418 -3.95 -14.48 12.76
C GLN A 418 -2.57 -14.37 13.43
N ALA A 419 -1.73 -13.42 13.00
CA ALA A 419 -0.38 -13.25 13.53
C ALA A 419 -0.36 -12.77 14.98
N GLN A 420 -1.24 -11.84 15.34
CA GLN A 420 -1.45 -11.34 16.68
C GLN A 420 -1.92 -12.45 17.64
N TYR A 421 -2.83 -13.33 17.18
CA TYR A 421 -3.32 -14.47 17.96
C TYR A 421 -2.24 -15.56 18.14
N TYR A 422 -1.50 -15.89 17.08
CA TYR A 422 -0.48 -16.95 17.08
C TYR A 422 0.96 -16.46 17.33
N GLN A 423 1.16 -15.23 17.84
CA GLN A 423 2.49 -14.59 17.94
C GLN A 423 3.56 -15.37 18.74
N GLN A 424 3.14 -16.30 19.62
CA GLN A 424 4.03 -17.15 20.42
C GLN A 424 4.29 -18.54 19.79
N ASN A 425 3.69 -18.84 18.63
CA ASN A 425 3.84 -20.12 17.95
C ASN A 425 5.11 -20.12 17.08
N GLN A 426 5.93 -21.17 17.20
CA GLN A 426 7.16 -21.32 16.42
C GLN A 426 6.88 -21.52 14.92
N ASP A 427 5.76 -22.14 14.56
CA ASP A 427 5.33 -22.39 13.19
C ASP A 427 4.51 -21.23 12.58
N LEU A 428 4.59 -20.03 13.17
CA LEU A 428 3.77 -18.87 12.78
C LEU A 428 3.82 -18.57 11.28
N MET A 429 4.98 -18.66 10.62
CA MET A 429 5.07 -18.41 9.16
C MET A 429 4.28 -19.46 8.36
N ILE A 430 4.27 -20.72 8.80
CA ILE A 430 3.51 -21.81 8.16
C ILE A 430 2.00 -21.58 8.35
N ILE A 431 1.58 -21.18 9.55
CA ILE A 431 0.18 -20.81 9.85
C ILE A 431 -0.28 -19.67 8.95
N LEU A 432 0.52 -18.60 8.84
CA LEU A 432 0.19 -17.43 8.02
C LEU A 432 0.20 -17.73 6.52
N CYS A 433 0.99 -18.71 6.07
CA CYS A 433 0.97 -19.21 4.69
C CYS A 433 -0.10 -20.29 4.44
N ASP A 434 -1.15 -20.36 5.26
CA ASP A 434 -2.27 -21.31 5.16
C ASP A 434 -1.83 -22.79 5.15
N GLY A 435 -0.76 -23.11 5.88
CA GLY A 435 -0.18 -24.44 5.96
C GLY A 435 0.77 -24.80 4.81
N ASN A 436 0.96 -23.92 3.81
CA ASN A 436 1.86 -24.18 2.69
C ASN A 436 3.33 -23.97 3.10
N VAL A 437 4.05 -25.08 3.29
CA VAL A 437 5.47 -25.10 3.68
C VAL A 437 6.37 -24.40 2.68
N HIS A 438 6.11 -24.51 1.36
CA HIS A 438 6.93 -23.85 0.35
C HIS A 438 6.79 -22.32 0.40
N PHE A 439 5.55 -21.84 0.57
CA PHE A 439 5.29 -20.41 0.75
C PHE A 439 5.90 -19.90 2.07
N ALA A 440 5.85 -20.71 3.13
CA ALA A 440 6.50 -20.38 4.40
C ALA A 440 8.03 -20.29 4.28
N GLN A 441 8.67 -21.15 3.48
CA GLN A 441 10.11 -21.07 3.20
C GLN A 441 10.47 -19.77 2.45
N ILE A 442 9.68 -19.39 1.44
CA ILE A 442 9.85 -18.10 0.74
C ILE A 442 9.67 -16.95 1.76
N GLY A 443 8.61 -16.98 2.57
CA GLY A 443 8.34 -15.97 3.59
C GLY A 443 9.47 -15.83 4.61
N SER A 444 10.01 -16.93 5.12
CA SER A 444 11.17 -16.92 6.03
C SER A 444 12.42 -16.35 5.37
N HIS A 445 12.67 -16.66 4.10
CA HIS A 445 13.79 -16.09 3.36
C HIS A 445 13.66 -14.56 3.19
N LEU A 446 12.46 -14.08 2.80
CA LEU A 446 12.17 -12.65 2.71
C LEU A 446 12.32 -11.93 4.06
N LEU A 447 11.89 -12.58 5.15
CA LEU A 447 12.04 -12.09 6.53
C LEU A 447 13.53 -11.96 6.92
N ASP A 448 14.35 -12.97 6.67
CA ASP A 448 15.78 -12.94 6.99
C ASP A 448 16.52 -11.86 6.18
N ILE A 449 16.08 -11.51 4.97
CA ILE A 449 16.65 -10.39 4.21
C ILE A 449 16.22 -9.04 4.77
N ILE A 450 14.93 -8.84 5.07
CA ILE A 450 14.44 -7.59 5.66
C ILE A 450 15.17 -7.28 6.98
N LEU A 451 15.40 -8.32 7.79
CA LEU A 451 16.10 -8.25 9.08
C LEU A 451 17.63 -8.33 8.97
N ASP A 452 18.19 -8.48 7.76
CA ASP A 452 19.60 -8.72 7.47
C ASP A 452 20.28 -9.82 8.32
N ARG A 453 19.53 -10.87 8.65
CA ARG A 453 20.05 -12.03 9.37
C ARG A 453 21.04 -12.80 8.50
N ALA A 454 22.03 -13.44 9.13
CA ALA A 454 22.80 -14.48 8.44
C ALA A 454 21.82 -15.54 7.89
N PRO A 455 22.11 -16.19 6.74
CA PRO A 455 21.30 -17.30 6.29
C PRO A 455 21.21 -18.30 7.44
N SER A 456 19.99 -18.51 7.93
CA SER A 456 19.73 -19.47 8.98
C SER A 456 20.18 -20.83 8.48
N ASP A 457 21.00 -21.53 9.27
CA ASP A 457 21.39 -22.92 9.02
C ASP A 457 20.14 -23.80 9.18
N TYR A 458 19.26 -23.76 8.18
CA TYR A 458 18.18 -24.71 7.96
C TYR A 458 18.80 -26.05 7.57
N VAL A 459 19.45 -26.68 8.54
CA VAL A 459 19.79 -28.09 8.51
C VAL A 459 18.48 -28.83 8.25
N HIS A 460 18.43 -29.53 7.12
CA HIS A 460 17.36 -30.46 6.82
C HIS A 460 17.31 -31.54 7.91
N HIS A 461 16.42 -31.36 8.89
CA HIS A 461 15.90 -32.46 9.69
C HIS A 461 14.77 -33.14 8.91
N THR A 462 15.20 -33.89 7.90
CA THR A 462 14.45 -35.00 7.29
C THR A 462 14.60 -36.26 8.13
#